data_AF-A0A933KWF1-F1
#
_entry.id   AF-A0A933KWF1-F1
#
_cell.length_a   1.000
_cell.length_b   1.000
_cell.length_c   1.000
_cell.angle_alpha   90.00
_cell.angle_beta   90.00
_cell.angle_gamma   90.00
#
_symmetry.space_group_name_H-M   'P 1'
#
loop_
_entity.id
_entity.type
_entity.pdbx_description
1 polymer ?
#
loop_
_entity_poly.entity_id
_entity_poly.type
_entity_poly.pdbx_seq_one_letter_code
_entity_poly.pdbx_strand_id
1 'polypeptide(L)'
;MKTYRIVYERDETAWWVASVRGLRGCHTQGRTVDEARRRIREAMELFVPRARSARTVDEVRLPSGAAKAIRAYATLRQKADQEDRRAAMAARRAVRLLRGGRLKMSARDAARLLGLSHQRVHQLAQREAEDR
;
A
#
# COMPACT_ATOMS: atom_id res chain seq x y z
N MET A 1 5.71 -11.71 21.53
CA MET A 1 4.71 -10.62 21.61
C MET A 1 3.36 -11.16 21.13
N LYS A 2 2.30 -11.05 21.93
CA LYS A 2 0.98 -11.58 21.58
C LYS A 2 0.34 -10.73 20.48
N THR A 3 -0.26 -11.37 19.48
CA THR A 3 -0.98 -10.70 18.39
C THR A 3 -2.48 -10.87 18.60
N TYR A 4 -3.22 -9.77 18.54
CA TYR A 4 -4.68 -9.75 18.69
C TYR A 4 -5.33 -9.53 17.33
N ARG A 5 -6.29 -10.38 17.00
CA ARG A 5 -7.05 -10.26 15.75
C ARG A 5 -8.33 -9.49 16.03
N ILE A 6 -8.53 -8.39 15.32
CA ILE A 6 -9.71 -7.54 15.47
C ILE A 6 -10.60 -7.77 14.26
N VAL A 7 -11.84 -8.17 14.52
CA VAL A 7 -12.85 -8.39 13.48
C VAL A 7 -13.70 -7.14 13.37
N TYR A 8 -13.87 -6.64 12.15
CA TYR A 8 -14.74 -5.50 11.85
C TYR A 8 -15.91 -5.96 10.99
N GLU A 9 -17.12 -5.71 11.45
CA GLU A 9 -18.37 -6.10 10.79
C GLU A 9 -19.25 -4.87 10.60
N ARG A 10 -19.97 -4.82 9.48
CA ARG A 10 -20.98 -3.79 9.25
C ARG A 10 -22.31 -4.31 9.77
N ASP A 11 -22.93 -3.58 10.69
CA ASP A 11 -24.25 -3.94 11.21
C ASP A 11 -25.40 -3.39 10.33
N GLU A 12 -26.62 -3.76 10.71
CA GLU A 12 -27.86 -3.35 10.02
C GLU A 12 -28.16 -1.85 10.12
N THR A 13 -27.59 -1.16 11.11
CA THR A 13 -27.76 0.29 11.32
C THR A 13 -26.63 1.12 10.70
N ALA A 14 -25.83 0.49 9.83
CA ALA A 14 -24.73 1.11 9.14
C ALA A 14 -23.61 1.64 10.07
N TRP A 15 -23.33 0.91 11.16
CA TRP A 15 -22.14 1.09 12.00
C TRP A 15 -21.13 -0.04 11.76
N TRP A 16 -19.84 0.30 11.93
CA TRP A 16 -18.78 -0.70 12.00
C TRP A 16 -18.59 -1.14 13.44
N VAL A 17 -18.89 -2.40 13.72
CA VAL A 17 -18.65 -3.05 15.00
C VAL A 17 -17.27 -3.71 14.95
N ALA A 18 -16.39 -3.33 15.87
CA ALA A 18 -15.09 -3.95 16.06
C ALA A 18 -15.10 -4.84 17.31
N SER A 19 -14.60 -6.06 17.19
CA SER A 19 -14.47 -7.00 18.31
C SER A 19 -13.12 -7.70 18.30
N VAL A 20 -12.57 -8.02 19.48
CA VAL A 20 -11.28 -8.70 19.58
C VAL A 20 -11.47 -10.20 19.77
N ARG A 21 -10.95 -11.00 18.82
CA ARG A 21 -11.07 -12.45 18.87
C ARG A 21 -10.38 -13.00 20.13
N GLY A 22 -11.14 -13.71 20.95
CA GLY A 22 -10.67 -14.30 22.20
C GLY A 22 -10.71 -13.38 23.42
N LEU A 23 -11.13 -12.11 23.28
CA LEU A 23 -11.44 -11.23 24.40
C LEU A 23 -12.96 -10.96 24.43
N ARG A 24 -13.69 -11.81 25.15
CA ARG A 24 -15.14 -11.66 25.30
C ARG A 24 -15.46 -10.31 25.95
N GLY A 25 -16.47 -9.62 25.43
CA GLY A 25 -16.88 -8.29 25.92
C GLY A 25 -16.05 -7.11 25.39
N CYS A 26 -14.87 -7.33 24.79
CA CYS A 26 -14.09 -6.26 24.19
C CYS A 26 -14.60 -5.96 22.77
N HIS A 27 -15.50 -4.99 22.69
CA HIS A 27 -16.09 -4.52 21.44
C HIS A 27 -16.38 -3.02 21.51
N THR A 28 -16.47 -2.40 20.34
CA THR A 28 -16.84 -0.98 20.17
C THR A 28 -17.46 -0.79 18.79
N GLN A 29 -17.98 0.41 18.54
CA GLN A 29 -18.50 0.80 17.25
C GLN A 29 -17.91 2.12 16.74
N GLY A 30 -17.96 2.33 15.42
CA GLY A 30 -17.59 3.58 14.76
C GLY A 30 -18.35 3.76 13.44
N ARG A 31 -18.49 4.98 12.96
CA ARG A 31 -19.09 5.27 11.65
C ARG A 31 -18.21 4.78 10.51
N THR A 32 -16.89 4.73 10.73
CA THR A 32 -15.88 4.20 9.81
C THR A 32 -15.06 3.07 10.45
N VAL A 33 -14.43 2.22 9.62
CA VAL A 33 -13.49 1.20 10.10
C VAL A 33 -12.36 1.83 10.91
N ASP A 34 -11.87 3.00 10.50
CA ASP A 34 -10.78 3.69 11.20
C ASP A 34 -11.21 4.22 12.57
N GLU A 35 -12.43 4.76 12.69
CA GLU A 35 -12.98 5.16 13.98
C GLU A 35 -13.14 3.95 14.93
N ALA A 36 -13.72 2.86 14.43
CA ALA A 36 -13.86 1.62 15.20
C ALA A 36 -12.49 1.07 15.62
N ARG A 37 -11.47 1.19 14.75
CA ARG A 37 -10.08 0.77 15.00
C ARG A 37 -9.41 1.59 16.10
N ARG A 38 -9.60 2.91 16.14
CA ARG A 38 -9.05 3.73 17.23
C ARG A 38 -9.69 3.34 18.56
N ARG A 39 -11.02 3.31 18.62
CA ARG A 39 -11.77 2.99 19.84
C ARG A 39 -11.48 1.59 20.38
N ILE A 40 -11.30 0.58 19.51
CA ILE A 40 -11.10 -0.80 19.99
C ILE A 40 -9.72 -0.96 20.61
N ARG A 41 -8.72 -0.21 20.13
CA ARG A 41 -7.38 -0.17 20.74
C ARG A 41 -7.42 0.44 22.14
N GLU A 42 -8.19 1.51 22.34
CA GLU A 42 -8.43 2.10 23.66
C GLU A 42 -9.18 1.11 24.56
N ALA A 43 -10.26 0.50 24.06
CA ALA A 43 -11.03 -0.48 24.83
C ALA A 43 -10.18 -1.69 25.26
N MET A 44 -9.21 -2.13 24.43
CA MET A 44 -8.29 -3.21 24.77
C MET A 44 -7.42 -2.91 26.01
N GLU A 45 -7.18 -1.64 26.36
CA GLU A 45 -6.40 -1.26 27.56
C GLU A 45 -7.07 -1.74 28.85
N LEU A 46 -8.40 -1.94 28.83
CA LEU A 46 -9.16 -2.47 29.97
C LEU A 46 -9.04 -3.99 30.14
N PHE A 47 -8.57 -4.71 29.11
CA PHE A 47 -8.54 -6.18 29.07
C PHE A 47 -7.13 -6.76 29.01
N VAL A 48 -6.17 -6.00 28.47
CA VAL A 48 -4.83 -6.49 28.13
C VAL A 48 -3.77 -5.60 28.76
N PRO A 49 -2.93 -6.16 29.66
CA PRO A 49 -1.75 -5.46 30.13
C PRO A 49 -0.84 -5.08 28.95
N ARG A 50 -0.42 -3.81 28.88
CA ARG A 50 0.39 -3.26 27.78
C ARG A 50 -0.28 -3.34 26.41
N ALA A 51 -1.60 -3.20 26.32
CA ALA A 51 -2.35 -3.20 25.06
C ALA A 51 -1.78 -2.23 24.00
N ARG A 52 -1.22 -1.09 24.43
CA ARG A 52 -0.61 -0.08 23.54
C ARG A 52 0.56 -0.61 22.70
N SER A 53 1.31 -1.58 23.21
CA SER A 53 2.41 -2.22 22.46
C SER A 53 2.03 -3.57 21.86
N ALA A 54 0.78 -4.01 22.02
CA ALA A 54 0.31 -5.25 21.45
C ALA A 54 0.17 -5.13 19.93
N ARG A 55 0.59 -6.18 19.22
CA ARG A 55 0.39 -6.23 17.76
C ARG A 55 -1.07 -6.52 17.48
N THR A 56 -1.69 -5.75 16.58
CA THR A 56 -3.04 -6.01 16.10
C THR A 56 -3.01 -6.46 14.64
N VAL A 57 -3.94 -7.33 14.26
CA VAL A 57 -4.22 -7.70 12.87
C VAL A 57 -5.69 -7.48 12.61
N ASP A 58 -5.99 -6.69 11.61
CA ASP A 58 -7.35 -6.30 11.30
C ASP A 58 -7.95 -7.24 10.26
N GLU A 59 -9.17 -7.71 10.55
CA GLU A 59 -9.97 -8.56 9.69
C GLU A 59 -11.30 -7.85 9.42
N VAL A 60 -11.36 -7.11 8.31
CA VAL A 60 -12.59 -6.45 7.88
C VAL A 60 -13.44 -7.45 7.10
N ARG A 61 -14.61 -7.81 7.64
CA ARG A 61 -15.55 -8.67 6.94
C ARG A 61 -16.28 -7.87 5.88
N LEU A 62 -16.22 -8.37 4.66
CA LEU A 62 -16.82 -7.76 3.48
C LEU A 62 -17.76 -8.77 2.81
N PRO A 63 -18.82 -8.32 2.13
CA PRO A 63 -19.59 -9.18 1.24
C PRO A 63 -18.69 -9.88 0.23
N SER A 64 -19.04 -11.12 -0.13
CA SER A 64 -18.22 -11.98 -1.00
C SER A 64 -17.87 -11.33 -2.34
N GLY A 65 -18.81 -10.58 -2.92
CA GLY A 65 -18.61 -9.80 -4.15
C GLY A 65 -17.54 -8.72 -4.00
N ALA A 66 -17.59 -7.92 -2.94
CA ALA A 66 -16.60 -6.88 -2.65
C ALA A 66 -15.21 -7.48 -2.40
N ALA A 67 -15.13 -8.56 -1.61
CA ALA A 67 -13.87 -9.25 -1.37
C ALA A 67 -13.27 -9.82 -2.67
N LYS A 68 -14.10 -10.38 -3.57
CA LYS A 68 -13.65 -10.87 -4.88
C LYS A 68 -13.13 -9.73 -5.77
N ALA A 69 -13.84 -8.60 -5.81
CA ALA A 69 -13.44 -7.43 -6.58
C ALA A 69 -12.08 -6.86 -6.10
N ILE A 70 -11.90 -6.74 -4.78
CA ILE A 70 -10.63 -6.27 -4.20
C ILE A 70 -9.48 -7.22 -4.55
N ARG A 71 -9.67 -8.54 -4.45
CA ARG A 71 -8.64 -9.52 -4.84
C ARG A 71 -8.29 -9.46 -6.32
N ALA A 72 -9.29 -9.31 -7.19
CA ALA A 72 -9.07 -9.14 -8.62
C ALA A 72 -8.26 -7.87 -8.91
N TYR A 73 -8.64 -6.74 -8.30
CA TYR A 73 -7.90 -5.48 -8.41
C TYR A 73 -6.46 -5.61 -7.90
N ALA A 74 -6.24 -6.21 -6.73
CA ALA A 74 -4.91 -6.41 -6.17
C ALA A 74 -4.00 -7.23 -7.11
N THR A 75 -4.56 -8.26 -7.74
CA THR A 75 -3.83 -9.09 -8.73
C THR A 75 -3.45 -8.27 -9.97
N LEU A 76 -4.38 -7.48 -10.51
CA LEU A 76 -4.12 -6.61 -11.66
C LEU A 76 -3.08 -5.53 -11.34
N ARG A 77 -3.19 -4.91 -10.16
CA ARG A 77 -2.23 -3.93 -9.67
C ARG A 77 -0.84 -4.53 -9.51
N GLN A 78 -0.71 -5.73 -8.93
CA GLN A 78 0.58 -6.40 -8.79
C GLN A 78 1.23 -6.69 -10.15
N LYS A 79 0.44 -7.04 -11.17
CA LYS A 79 0.93 -7.22 -12.54
C LYS A 79 1.38 -5.89 -13.14
N ALA A 80 0.58 -4.84 -13.00
CA ALA A 80 0.96 -3.49 -13.45
C ALA A 80 2.25 -3.01 -12.80
N ASP A 81 2.39 -3.17 -11.47
CA ASP A 81 3.60 -2.78 -10.73
C ASP A 81 4.86 -3.54 -11.23
N GLN A 82 4.71 -4.80 -11.65
CA GLN A 82 5.82 -5.57 -12.23
C GLN A 82 6.21 -5.06 -13.62
N GLU A 83 5.22 -4.77 -14.47
CA GLU A 83 5.48 -4.23 -15.80
C GLU A 83 6.05 -2.81 -15.73
N ASP A 84 5.58 -1.97 -14.80
CA ASP A 84 6.14 -0.64 -14.55
C ASP A 84 7.61 -0.71 -14.10
N ARG A 85 7.97 -1.70 -13.28
CA ARG A 85 9.39 -1.95 -12.93
C ARG A 85 10.21 -2.35 -14.13
N ARG A 86 9.71 -3.23 -14.99
CA ARG A 86 10.38 -3.65 -16.23
C ARG A 86 10.57 -2.47 -17.19
N ALA A 87 9.52 -1.68 -17.40
CA ALA A 87 9.55 -0.47 -18.21
C ALA A 87 10.55 0.55 -17.64
N ALA A 88 10.59 0.72 -16.31
CA ALA A 88 11.56 1.60 -15.66
C ALA A 88 13.02 1.14 -15.89
N MET A 89 13.31 -0.16 -15.78
CA MET A 89 14.65 -0.69 -16.08
C MET A 89 15.05 -0.47 -17.55
N ALA A 90 14.14 -0.74 -18.48
CA ALA A 90 14.35 -0.50 -19.90
C ALA A 90 14.59 0.99 -20.19
N ALA A 91 13.78 1.87 -19.59
CA ALA A 91 13.93 3.32 -19.70
C ALA A 91 15.29 3.80 -19.16
N ARG A 92 15.77 3.27 -18.03
CA ARG A 92 17.11 3.60 -17.50
C ARG A 92 18.20 3.25 -18.51
N ARG A 93 18.16 2.03 -19.04
CA ARG A 93 19.13 1.59 -20.06
C ARG A 93 19.09 2.50 -21.28
N ALA A 94 17.90 2.87 -21.76
CA ALA A 94 17.75 3.76 -22.90
C ALA A 94 18.29 5.17 -22.59
N VAL A 95 17.95 5.75 -21.43
CA VAL A 95 18.47 7.06 -20.98
C VAL A 95 20.00 7.06 -20.95
N ARG A 96 20.63 5.98 -20.44
CA ARG A 96 22.09 5.83 -20.41
C ARG A 96 22.70 5.85 -21.81
N LEU A 97 22.13 5.09 -22.75
CA LEU A 97 22.63 5.00 -24.12
C LEU A 97 22.45 6.33 -24.88
N LEU A 98 21.32 7.01 -24.67
CA LEU A 98 21.03 8.29 -25.32
C LEU A 98 21.90 9.43 -24.78
N ARG A 99 22.01 9.54 -23.45
CA ARG A 99 22.72 10.64 -22.80
C ARG A 99 24.22 10.41 -22.68
N GLY A 100 24.66 9.15 -22.69
CA GLY A 100 26.07 8.76 -22.63
C GLY A 100 26.67 8.45 -24.00
N GLY A 101 27.91 7.95 -23.99
CA GLY A 101 28.57 7.44 -25.20
C GLY A 101 28.79 8.48 -26.29
N ARG A 102 28.56 8.06 -27.55
CA ARG A 102 28.76 8.89 -28.75
C ARG A 102 27.59 9.86 -29.03
N LEU A 103 26.38 9.56 -28.54
CA LEU A 103 25.19 10.36 -28.83
C LEU A 103 25.16 11.66 -28.01
N LYS A 104 25.54 11.61 -26.72
CA LYS A 104 25.58 12.77 -25.80
C LYS A 104 24.31 13.65 -25.87
N MET A 105 23.16 13.02 -26.05
CA MET A 105 21.92 13.71 -26.39
C MET A 105 21.40 14.53 -25.20
N SER A 106 20.70 15.63 -25.47
CA SER A 106 20.11 16.45 -24.42
C SER A 106 19.04 15.64 -23.67
N ALA A 107 18.85 15.93 -22.38
CA ALA A 107 17.80 15.28 -21.59
C ALA A 107 16.39 15.60 -22.13
N ARG A 108 16.21 16.75 -22.79
CA ARG A 108 14.94 17.17 -23.40
C ARG A 108 14.62 16.33 -24.64
N ASP A 109 15.61 16.06 -25.47
CA ASP A 109 15.41 15.22 -26.66
C ASP A 109 15.22 13.76 -26.26
N ALA A 110 15.97 13.29 -25.25
CA ALA A 110 15.82 11.93 -24.74
C ALA A 110 14.43 11.71 -24.15
N ALA A 111 13.90 12.70 -23.43
CA ALA A 111 12.53 12.71 -22.93
C ALA A 111 11.51 12.61 -24.06
N ARG A 112 11.68 13.39 -25.13
CA ARG A 112 10.77 13.35 -26.30
C ARG A 112 10.77 11.98 -26.97
N LEU A 113 11.93 11.37 -27.18
CA LEU A 113 12.02 10.04 -27.82
C LEU A 113 11.41 8.93 -26.95
N LEU A 114 11.58 9.01 -25.63
CA LEU A 114 11.09 7.99 -24.71
C LEU A 114 9.63 8.20 -24.28
N GLY A 115 8.98 9.29 -24.70
CA GLY A 115 7.65 9.67 -24.24
C GLY A 115 7.60 9.94 -22.73
N LEU A 116 8.71 10.40 -22.15
CA LEU A 116 8.85 10.67 -20.72
C LEU A 116 8.94 12.17 -20.45
N SER A 117 8.66 12.58 -19.21
CA SER A 117 8.95 13.95 -18.80
C SER A 117 10.47 14.15 -18.63
N HIS A 118 10.93 15.39 -18.83
CA HIS A 118 12.32 15.76 -18.59
C HIS A 118 12.76 15.45 -17.15
N GLN A 119 11.89 15.72 -16.16
CA GLN A 119 12.14 15.40 -14.75
C GLN A 119 12.32 13.89 -14.56
N ARG A 120 11.54 13.06 -15.25
CA ARG A 120 11.66 11.60 -15.16
C ARG A 120 12.99 11.11 -15.73
N VAL A 121 13.41 11.64 -16.88
CA VAL A 121 14.73 11.33 -17.45
C VAL A 121 15.86 11.73 -16.50
N HIS A 122 15.75 12.88 -15.84
CA HIS A 122 16.72 13.32 -14.84
C HIS A 122 16.80 12.35 -13.63
N GLN A 123 15.65 11.98 -13.06
CA GLN A 123 15.58 11.01 -11.96
C GLN A 123 16.20 9.65 -12.33
N LEU A 124 15.97 9.17 -13.55
CA LEU A 124 16.50 7.89 -14.01
C LEU A 124 18.02 7.94 -14.26
N ALA A 125 18.56 9.11 -14.60
CA ALA A 125 19.99 9.31 -14.79
C ALA A 125 20.76 9.50 -13.47
N GLN A 126 20.16 10.16 -12.48
CA GLN A 126 20.79 10.40 -11.17
C GLN A 126 20.92 9.13 -10.33
N ARG A 127 19.86 8.31 -10.24
CA ARG A 127 19.88 7.05 -9.48
C ARG A 127 20.93 6.06 -9.97
N GLU A 128 21.35 6.17 -11.23
CA GLU A 128 22.43 5.31 -11.75
C GLU A 128 23.83 5.77 -11.32
N ALA A 129 24.01 7.07 -11.05
CA ALA A 129 25.28 7.57 -10.51
C ALA A 129 25.47 7.15 -9.04
N GLU A 130 24.39 6.85 -8.33
CA GLU A 130 24.38 6.36 -6.95
C GLU A 130 24.60 4.83 -6.86
N ASP A 131 24.26 4.08 -7.92
CA ASP A 131 24.38 2.61 -7.99
C ASP A 131 25.76 2.13 -8.53
N ARG A 132 26.72 3.04 -8.82
CA ARG A 132 28.08 2.73 -9.30
C ARG A 132 29.14 3.05 -8.24
#